data_AF-A0A7C5N6A8-F1
#
_entry.id   AF-A0A7C5N6A8-F1
#
_cell.length_a   1.000
_cell.length_b   1.000
_cell.length_c   1.000
_cell.angle_alpha   90.00
_cell.angle_beta   90.00
_cell.angle_gamma   90.00
#
_symmetry.space_group_name_H-M   'P 1'
#
loop_
_entity.id
_entity.type
_entity.pdbx_description
1 polymer ?
#
loop_
_entity_poly.entity_id
_entity_poly.type
_entity_poly.pdbx_seq_one_letter_code
_entity_poly.pdbx_strand_id
1 'polypeptide(L)'
;MIGGDSGPTHFAWALNRPSITLFGPTPARRNTLEGALNKTISSPSSVDPMHLNRNDFSIAEIDPEEIVQVGRELLVSDKAVSKEGN
;
A
#
# COMPACT_ATOMS: atom_id res chain seq x y z
N MET A 1 2.82 4.89 6.92
CA MET A 1 3.92 4.60 5.96
C MET A 1 3.35 4.59 4.55
N ILE A 2 4.08 5.07 3.56
CA ILE A 2 3.71 4.95 2.13
C ILE A 2 4.94 4.40 1.41
N GLY A 3 4.80 3.30 0.68
CA GLY A 3 5.94 2.64 0.03
C GLY A 3 5.52 1.57 -0.98
N GLY A 4 6.48 1.08 -1.76
CA GLY A 4 6.25 -0.05 -2.67
C GLY A 4 6.29 -1.40 -1.96
N ASP A 5 6.06 -2.49 -2.72
CA ASP A 5 6.21 -3.87 -2.25
C ASP A 5 7.69 -4.19 -1.93
N SER A 6 8.09 -3.91 -0.69
CA SER A 6 9.48 -4.01 -0.22
C SER A 6 9.55 -4.24 1.29
N GLY A 7 10.69 -4.74 1.78
CA GLY A 7 10.90 -5.06 3.19
C GLY A 7 10.46 -3.98 4.20
N PRO A 8 10.79 -2.69 3.99
CA PRO A 8 10.31 -1.61 4.87
C PRO A 8 8.78 -1.57 5.02
N THR A 9 8.03 -1.78 3.94
CA THR A 9 6.56 -1.78 3.97
C THR A 9 6.02 -2.95 4.79
N HIS A 10 6.64 -4.12 4.64
CA HIS A 10 6.30 -5.31 5.42
C HIS A 10 6.61 -5.12 6.92
N PHE A 11 7.65 -4.35 7.26
CA PHE A 11 7.90 -3.98 8.66
C PHE A 11 6.80 -3.08 9.24
N ALA A 12 6.24 -2.14 8.46
CA ALA A 12 5.09 -1.36 8.95
C ALA A 12 3.88 -2.26 9.25
N TRP A 13 3.64 -3.28 8.44
CA TRP A 13 2.59 -4.28 8.69
C TRP A 13 2.84 -5.03 10.00
N ALA A 14 4.05 -5.55 10.19
CA ALA A 14 4.43 -6.29 11.39
C ALA A 14 4.33 -5.44 12.67
N LEU A 15 4.59 -4.14 12.57
CA LEU A 15 4.48 -3.18 13.67
C LEU A 15 3.06 -2.62 13.84
N ASN A 16 2.09 -3.13 13.10
CA ASN A 16 0.69 -2.67 13.10
C ASN A 16 0.57 -1.15 12.88
N ARG A 17 1.44 -0.58 12.03
CA ARG A 17 1.46 0.84 11.68
C ARG A 17 0.65 1.07 10.41
N PRO A 18 -0.25 2.07 10.38
CA PRO A 18 -1.01 2.38 9.18
C PRO A 18 -0.12 2.54 7.95
N SER A 19 -0.46 1.84 6.87
CA SER A 19 0.38 1.77 5.67
C SER A 19 -0.42 1.78 4.37
N ILE A 20 0.21 2.34 3.34
CA ILE A 20 -0.26 2.27 1.95
C ILE A 20 0.87 1.63 1.13
N THR A 21 0.55 0.52 0.47
CA THR A 21 1.46 -0.19 -0.43
C THR A 21 1.10 0.10 -1.88
N LEU A 22 2.07 0.63 -2.63
CA LEU A 22 1.93 0.95 -4.04
C LEU A 22 2.45 -0.21 -4.89
N PHE A 23 1.60 -0.76 -5.75
CA PHE A 23 1.95 -1.87 -6.65
C PHE A 23 1.99 -1.37 -8.10
N GLY A 24 3.15 -1.44 -8.72
CA GLY A 24 3.30 -1.26 -10.18
C GLY A 24 3.48 -2.62 -10.85
N PRO A 25 4.73 -3.04 -11.10
CA PRO A 25 5.04 -4.29 -11.79
C PRO A 25 4.93 -5.54 -10.90
N THR A 26 4.53 -5.41 -9.64
CA THR A 26 4.46 -6.51 -8.66
C THR A 26 3.01 -6.89 -8.36
N PRO A 27 2.70 -8.19 -8.15
CA PRO A 27 1.32 -8.65 -8.02
C PRO A 27 0.73 -8.34 -6.63
N ALA A 28 -0.15 -7.34 -6.55
CA ALA A 28 -0.81 -6.91 -5.32
C ALA A 28 -1.52 -8.04 -4.56
N ARG A 29 -2.33 -8.85 -5.27
CA ARG A 29 -3.16 -9.91 -4.68
C ARG A 29 -2.37 -10.97 -3.88
N ARG A 30 -1.10 -11.22 -4.26
CA ARG A 30 -0.27 -12.25 -3.61
C ARG A 30 0.57 -11.68 -2.46
N ASN A 31 1.00 -10.43 -2.60
CA ASN A 31 2.04 -9.86 -1.74
C ASN A 31 1.48 -8.90 -0.69
N THR A 32 0.16 -8.76 -0.59
CA THR A 32 -0.46 -7.80 0.33
C THR A 32 -0.97 -8.41 1.62
N LEU A 33 -0.89 -7.62 2.70
CA LEU A 33 -1.71 -7.76 3.89
C LEU A 33 -2.74 -6.62 3.89
N GLU A 34 -3.96 -6.89 3.46
CA GLU A 34 -5.04 -5.89 3.46
C GLU A 34 -5.83 -5.91 4.78
N GLY A 35 -6.21 -4.73 5.25
CA GLY A 35 -7.02 -4.60 6.45
C GLY A 35 -7.49 -3.16 6.70
N ALA A 36 -7.90 -2.88 7.94
CA ALA A 36 -8.29 -1.53 8.34
C ALA A 36 -7.10 -0.56 8.30
N LEU A 37 -5.91 -1.02 8.72
CA LEU A 37 -4.71 -0.20 8.84
C LEU A 37 -3.78 -0.29 7.61
N ASN A 38 -3.92 -1.32 6.78
CA ASN A 38 -3.05 -1.58 5.64
C ASN A 38 -3.87 -1.54 4.34
N LYS A 39 -3.52 -0.61 3.45
CA LYS A 39 -4.21 -0.35 2.19
C LYS A 39 -3.27 -0.57 1.02
N THR A 40 -3.83 -0.88 -0.13
CA THR A 40 -3.11 -1.09 -1.39
C THR A 40 -3.65 -0.16 -2.45
N ILE A 41 -2.76 0.33 -3.32
CA ILE A 41 -3.12 1.02 -4.55
C ILE A 41 -2.28 0.39 -5.66
N SER A 42 -2.92 -0.04 -6.73
CA SER A 42 -2.26 -0.69 -7.85
C SER A 42 -2.35 0.19 -9.09
N SER A 43 -1.28 0.21 -9.87
CA SER A 43 -1.27 0.78 -11.21
C SER A 43 -2.30 0.07 -12.12
N PRO A 44 -2.71 0.67 -13.24
CA PRO A 44 -3.61 0.02 -14.20
C PRO A 44 -2.96 -1.15 -14.96
N SER A 45 -1.67 -1.42 -14.77
CA SER A 45 -0.95 -2.48 -15.49
C SER A 45 -1.46 -3.88 -15.09
N SER A 46 -1.55 -4.76 -16.09
CA SER A 46 -1.83 -6.19 -15.86
C SER A 46 -0.52 -6.92 -15.60
N VAL A 47 -0.34 -7.41 -14.37
CA VAL A 47 0.86 -8.11 -13.94
C VAL A 47 0.68 -9.63 -14.08
N ASP A 48 1.55 -10.28 -14.86
CA ASP A 48 1.71 -11.74 -14.84
C ASP A 48 2.69 -12.13 -13.72
N PRO A 49 2.24 -12.79 -12.64
CA PRO A 49 3.11 -13.20 -11.54
C PRO A 49 4.22 -14.18 -11.94
N MET A 50 4.04 -14.90 -13.05
CA MET A 50 5.03 -15.86 -13.57
C MET A 50 6.06 -15.19 -14.47
N HIS A 51 5.74 -14.02 -15.05
CA HIS A 51 6.59 -13.29 -15.98
C HIS A 51 6.56 -11.79 -15.69
N LEU A 52 7.27 -11.38 -14.64
CA LEU A 52 7.35 -9.97 -14.26
C LEU A 52 8.06 -9.13 -15.33
N ASN A 53 7.41 -8.06 -15.77
CA ASN A 53 7.98 -7.11 -16.72
C ASN A 53 8.90 -6.12 -16.00
N ARG A 54 10.21 -6.16 -16.28
CA ARG A 54 11.20 -5.25 -15.69
C ARG A 54 11.17 -3.84 -16.27
N ASN A 55 10.54 -3.66 -17.42
CA ASN A 55 10.37 -2.35 -18.07
C ASN A 55 8.99 -1.75 -17.78
N ASP A 56 8.24 -2.34 -16.86
CA ASP A 56 6.96 -1.80 -16.42
C ASP A 56 7.20 -0.72 -15.35
N PHE A 57 6.99 0.53 -15.76
CA PHE A 57 7.06 1.73 -14.92
C PHE A 57 5.66 2.31 -14.63
N SER A 58 4.60 1.51 -14.78
CA SER A 58 3.20 1.92 -14.55
C SER A 58 2.90 2.39 -13.13
N ILE A 59 3.79 2.14 -12.17
CA ILE A 59 3.70 2.76 -10.83
C ILE A 59 3.61 4.30 -10.92
N ALA A 60 4.19 4.91 -11.96
CA ALA A 60 4.12 6.34 -12.20
C ALA A 60 2.73 6.82 -12.69
N GLU A 61 1.86 5.89 -13.08
CA GLU A 61 0.47 6.16 -13.50
C GLU A 61 -0.51 6.11 -12.32
N ILE A 62 -0.05 5.74 -11.12
CA ILE A 62 -0.87 5.83 -9.91
C ILE A 62 -1.15 7.31 -9.61
N ASP A 63 -2.43 7.63 -9.44
CA ASP A 63 -2.89 8.98 -9.16
C ASP A 63 -2.43 9.43 -7.75
N PRO A 64 -1.61 10.50 -7.64
CA PRO A 64 -1.20 11.04 -6.35
C PRO A 64 -2.39 11.45 -5.46
N GLU A 65 -3.48 11.93 -6.05
CA GLU A 65 -4.67 12.34 -5.33
C GLU A 65 -5.34 11.16 -4.61
N GLU A 66 -5.34 9.96 -5.21
CA GLU A 66 -5.83 8.73 -4.58
C GLU A 66 -4.99 8.38 -3.35
N ILE A 67 -3.65 8.47 -3.47
CA ILE A 67 -2.73 8.23 -2.35
C ILE A 67 -3.01 9.19 -1.19
N VAL A 68 -3.22 10.48 -1.49
CA VAL A 68 -3.52 11.50 -0.49
C VAL A 68 -4.86 11.22 0.19
N GLN A 69 -5.89 10.83 -0.56
CA GLN A 69 -7.20 10.50 -0.02
C GLN A 69 -7.11 9.34 0.97
N VAL A 70 -6.54 8.20 0.54
CA VAL A 70 -6.38 7.02 1.40
C VAL A 70 -5.50 7.34 2.62
N GLY A 71 -4.46 8.17 2.44
CA GLY A 71 -3.62 8.64 3.53
C GLY A 71 -4.39 9.40 4.60
N ARG A 72 -5.32 10.28 4.20
CA ARG A 72 -6.18 11.02 5.14
C ARG A 72 -7.13 10.08 5.91
N GLU A 73 -7.72 9.09 5.23
CA GLU A 73 -8.60 8.10 5.87
C GLU A 73 -7.88 7.30 6.96
N LEU A 74 -6.63 6.88 6.68
CA LEU A 74 -5.79 6.17 7.65
C LEU A 74 -5.39 7.04 8.85
N LEU A 75 -5.10 8.32 8.64
CA LEU A 75 -4.75 9.25 9.73
C LEU A 75 -5.92 9.53 10.68
N VAL A 76 -7.15 9.54 10.18
CA VAL A 76 -8.34 9.68 11.04
C VAL A 76 -8.53 8.41 11.87
N SER A 77 -8.35 7.25 11.25
CA SER A 77 -8.49 5.94 11.89
C SER A 77 -7.45 5.70 12.99
N ASP A 78 -6.19 6.10 12.77
CA ASP A 78 -5.09 5.98 13.75
C ASP A 78 -5.37 6.77 15.05
N LYS A 79 -5.96 7.97 14.92
CA LYS A 79 -6.34 8.81 16.07
C LYS A 79 -7.49 8.24 16.90
N ALA A 80 -8.36 7.43 16.29
CA ALA A 80 -9.44 6.75 17.02
C ALA A 80 -8.87 5.59 17.86
N VAL A 81 -7.99 4.76 17.26
CA VAL A 81 -7.35 3.62 17.94
C VAL A 81 -6.47 4.07 19.10
N SER A 82 -5.73 5.17 18.95
CA SER A 82 -4.84 5.68 20.00
C SER A 82 -5.58 6.37 21.17
N LYS A 83 -6.88 6.67 21.04
CA LYS A 83 -7.70 7.20 22.14
C LYS A 83 -8.33 6.12 23.02
N GLU A 84 -8.51 4.90 22.52
CA GLU A 84 -9.08 3.78 23.30
C GLU A 84 -8.05 3.05 24.17
N GLY A 85 -6.76 3.28 23.93
CA GLY A 85 -5.65 2.63 24.63
C GLY A 85 -5.02 3.44 25.77
N ASN A 86 -5.64 4.54 26.22
CA ASN A 86 -5.11 5.42 27.28
C ASN A 86 -6.14 5.72 28.36
#